data_AF-A0A520YQC6-F1
#
_entry.id   AF-A0A520YQC6-F1
#
_cell.length_a   1.000
_cell.length_b   1.000
_cell.length_c   1.000
_cell.angle_alpha   90.00
_cell.angle_beta   90.00
_cell.angle_gamma   90.00
#
_symmetry.space_group_name_H-M   'P 1'
#
loop_
_entity.id
_entity.type
_entity.pdbx_description
1 polymer ?
#
loop_
_entity_poly.entity_id
_entity_poly.type
_entity_poly.pdbx_seq_one_letter_code
_entity_poly.pdbx_strand_id
1 'polypeptide(L)'
;MRLIPGFCILLGIAFSGQSAATDIPVAAQVAQSQPIFVSVQLTGTVTSPSNSTLSTSTSGLVESIYVEEGAIVEAEAVLLELDAKLVELQLKNMQAKYKQEKIAMQDAERRRDEAKTLFAQKSFSKSSLHLLESEVAEKQAVLQQA
;
A
#
# COMPACT_ATOMS: atom_id res chain seq x y z
N MET A 1 -83.56 2.74 75.77
CA MET A 1 -84.70 2.06 76.42
C MET A 1 -84.87 0.71 75.76
N ARG A 2 -84.63 -0.39 76.52
CA ARG A 2 -84.82 -1.83 76.21
C ARG A 2 -83.82 -2.46 75.21
N LEU A 3 -83.29 -3.68 75.38
CA LEU A 3 -83.12 -4.64 76.49
C LEU A 3 -82.22 -5.78 75.94
N ILE A 4 -81.23 -6.22 76.74
CA ILE A 4 -80.49 -7.52 76.90
C ILE A 4 -81.20 -8.82 76.36
N PRO A 5 -80.68 -10.08 76.48
CA PRO A 5 -79.34 -10.71 76.63
C PRO A 5 -79.12 -11.95 75.69
N GLY A 6 -77.92 -12.54 75.64
CA GLY A 6 -77.59 -13.78 76.38
C GLY A 6 -77.44 -14.96 75.40
N PHE A 7 -76.83 -16.11 75.67
CA PHE A 7 -76.04 -16.71 76.74
C PHE A 7 -75.72 -18.14 76.22
N CYS A 8 -74.68 -18.79 76.76
CA CYS A 8 -74.36 -20.23 76.62
C CYS A 8 -73.84 -20.78 75.28
N ILE A 9 -72.99 -21.81 75.19
CA ILE A 9 -71.90 -22.43 75.98
C ILE A 9 -71.63 -23.79 75.28
N LEU A 10 -70.35 -24.17 75.22
CA LEU A 10 -69.80 -25.55 75.08
C LEU A 10 -69.75 -26.31 73.72
N LEU A 11 -68.51 -26.70 73.39
CA LEU A 11 -68.00 -28.07 73.14
C LEU A 11 -68.25 -28.78 71.78
N GLY A 12 -67.14 -29.03 71.06
CA GLY A 12 -66.69 -30.41 70.83
C GLY A 12 -66.78 -31.03 69.41
N ILE A 13 -65.61 -31.14 68.77
CA ILE A 13 -65.05 -32.34 68.08
C ILE A 13 -65.38 -32.61 66.58
N ALA A 14 -64.28 -32.56 65.81
CA ALA A 14 -63.79 -33.40 64.69
C ALA A 14 -64.51 -33.51 63.33
N PHE A 15 -63.77 -32.98 62.33
CA PHE A 15 -63.26 -33.66 61.14
C PHE A 15 -64.24 -34.14 60.06
N SER A 16 -64.18 -33.52 58.87
CA SER A 16 -63.92 -34.22 57.59
C SER A 16 -63.82 -33.25 56.41
N GLY A 17 -62.65 -33.28 55.74
CA GLY A 17 -62.46 -33.22 54.29
C GLY A 17 -63.12 -32.11 53.47
N GLN A 18 -62.34 -31.07 53.15
CA GLN A 18 -62.56 -30.30 51.92
C GLN A 18 -61.22 -29.74 51.41
N SER A 19 -60.61 -30.42 50.43
CA SER A 19 -59.58 -29.80 49.59
C SER A 19 -60.27 -28.79 48.70
N ALA A 20 -60.30 -27.53 49.14
CA ALA A 20 -60.44 -26.40 48.26
C ALA A 20 -59.03 -26.04 47.80
N ALA A 21 -58.70 -26.32 46.55
CA ALA A 21 -57.52 -25.74 45.93
C ALA A 21 -57.77 -24.24 45.79
N THR A 22 -57.21 -23.46 46.71
CA THR A 22 -57.24 -22.00 46.63
C THR A 22 -56.30 -21.59 45.50
N ASP A 23 -56.86 -21.13 44.39
CA ASP A 23 -56.09 -20.59 43.27
C ASP A 23 -55.50 -19.25 43.73
N ILE A 24 -54.23 -19.28 44.15
CA ILE A 24 -53.51 -18.10 44.64
C ILE A 24 -53.17 -17.30 43.37
N PRO A 25 -53.69 -16.08 43.17
CA PRO A 25 -53.44 -15.34 41.95
C PRO A 25 -51.96 -14.96 41.88
N VAL A 26 -51.21 -15.65 41.03
CA VAL A 26 -49.80 -15.35 40.72
C VAL A 26 -49.76 -14.53 39.43
N ALA A 27 -49.23 -13.32 39.53
CA ALA A 27 -49.00 -12.47 38.37
C ALA A 27 -47.79 -12.98 37.59
N ALA A 28 -48.02 -13.67 36.48
CA ALA A 28 -46.98 -14.06 35.54
C ALA A 28 -46.91 -13.04 34.40
N GLN A 29 -45.72 -12.52 34.12
CA GLN A 29 -45.48 -11.63 32.98
C GLN A 29 -44.69 -12.38 31.91
N VAL A 30 -45.20 -12.39 30.67
CA VAL A 30 -44.56 -13.08 29.55
C VAL A 30 -43.29 -12.32 29.17
N ALA A 31 -42.14 -12.98 29.25
CA ALA A 31 -40.87 -12.40 28.87
C ALA A 31 -40.86 -12.08 27.36
N GLN A 32 -40.63 -10.81 27.03
CA GLN A 32 -40.45 -10.36 25.65
C GLN A 32 -38.96 -10.24 25.36
N SER A 33 -38.50 -10.93 24.32
CA SER A 33 -37.11 -10.84 23.88
C SER A 33 -36.91 -9.52 23.16
N GLN A 34 -36.12 -8.63 23.75
CA GLN A 34 -35.67 -7.39 23.15
C GLN A 34 -34.14 -7.39 23.09
N PRO A 35 -33.52 -6.94 21.98
CA PRO A 35 -32.08 -6.74 21.94
C PRO A 35 -31.64 -5.76 23.04
N ILE A 36 -30.77 -6.24 23.93
CA ILE A 36 -30.11 -5.43 24.96
C ILE A 36 -28.75 -5.01 24.41
N PHE A 37 -28.53 -3.71 24.29
CA PHE A 37 -27.24 -3.16 23.87
C PHE A 37 -26.40 -2.83 25.10
N VAL A 38 -25.37 -3.65 25.35
CA VAL A 38 -24.38 -3.38 26.40
C VAL A 38 -23.21 -2.63 25.76
N SER A 39 -23.03 -1.37 26.14
CA SER A 39 -21.89 -0.56 25.70
C SER A 39 -20.80 -0.62 26.78
N VAL A 40 -19.61 -1.09 26.41
CA VAL A 40 -18.43 -1.08 27.27
C VAL A 40 -17.50 0.02 26.77
N GLN A 41 -17.26 1.03 27.60
CA GLN A 41 -16.32 2.11 27.27
C GLN A 41 -14.89 1.64 27.55
N LEU A 42 -14.08 1.58 26.50
CA LEU A 42 -12.67 1.22 26.57
C LEU A 42 -11.85 2.42 26.10
N THR A 43 -10.81 2.75 26.85
CA THR A 43 -9.84 3.78 26.46
C THR A 43 -8.65 3.11 25.79
N GLY A 44 -8.23 3.65 24.64
CA GLY A 44 -7.07 3.20 23.91
C GLY A 44 -6.38 4.36 23.21
N THR A 45 -5.19 4.11 22.67
CA THR A 45 -4.39 5.12 21.95
C THR A 45 -4.52 4.88 20.46
N VAL A 46 -4.73 5.96 19.70
CA VAL A 46 -4.70 5.92 18.23
C VAL A 46 -3.27 6.19 17.76
N THR A 47 -2.74 5.31 16.92
CA THR A 47 -1.40 5.44 16.32
C THR A 47 -1.51 5.47 14.80
N SER A 48 -0.58 6.15 14.14
CA SER A 48 -0.51 6.14 12.67
C SER A 48 -0.19 4.72 12.17
N PRO A 49 -0.84 4.24 11.10
CA PRO A 49 -0.52 2.96 10.49
C PRO A 49 0.88 2.94 9.84
N SER A 50 1.40 4.10 9.44
CA SER A 50 2.74 4.24 8.87
C SER A 50 3.42 5.52 9.37
N ASN A 51 4.73 5.42 9.59
CA ASN A 51 5.62 6.56 9.83
C ASN A 51 6.87 6.34 8.96
N SER A 52 7.32 7.37 8.25
CA SER A 52 8.47 7.27 7.35
C SER A 52 9.31 8.53 7.44
N THR A 53 10.61 8.34 7.67
CA THR A 53 11.58 9.43 7.63
C THR A 53 11.98 9.69 6.18
N LEU A 54 11.82 10.92 5.72
CA LEU A 54 12.20 11.33 4.36
C LEU A 54 13.70 11.62 4.28
N SER A 55 14.36 11.08 3.26
CA SER A 55 15.74 11.41 2.91
C SER A 55 15.92 11.41 1.39
N THR A 56 16.94 12.11 0.90
CA THR A 56 17.25 12.12 -0.54
C THR A 56 18.02 10.86 -0.92
N SER A 57 17.68 10.26 -2.06
CA SER A 57 18.41 9.09 -2.58
C SER A 57 19.81 9.46 -3.09
N THR A 58 20.05 10.73 -3.38
CA THR A 58 21.32 11.25 -3.90
C THR A 58 21.76 12.45 -3.08
N SER A 59 23.08 12.66 -3.00
CA SER A 59 23.63 13.89 -2.44
C SER A 59 23.41 15.05 -3.41
N GLY A 60 23.01 16.21 -2.88
CA GLY A 60 22.76 17.41 -3.67
C GLY A 60 22.49 18.60 -2.77
N LEU A 61 22.60 19.80 -3.34
CA LEU A 61 22.17 21.02 -2.67
C LEU A 61 20.66 21.19 -2.88
N VAL A 62 19.92 21.58 -1.84
CA VAL A 62 18.49 21.90 -1.97
C VAL A 62 18.35 23.23 -2.70
N GLU A 63 17.63 23.22 -3.82
CA GLU A 63 17.31 24.41 -4.62
C GLU A 63 16.00 25.05 -4.15
N SER A 64 14.97 24.23 -3.93
CA SER A 64 13.65 24.69 -3.51
C SER A 64 12.93 23.66 -2.64
N ILE A 65 12.00 24.13 -1.82
CA ILE A 65 11.10 23.31 -1.00
C ILE A 65 9.68 23.74 -1.34
N TYR A 66 8.83 22.78 -1.69
CA TYR A 66 7.47 23.03 -2.19
C TYR A 66 6.38 22.73 -1.17
N VAL A 67 6.74 22.19 0.00
CA VAL A 67 5.81 21.75 1.03
C VAL A 67 6.07 22.48 2.35
N GLU A 68 4.99 22.84 3.04
CA GLU A 68 5.04 23.39 4.39
C GLU A 68 4.91 22.29 5.45
N GLU A 69 5.45 22.56 6.64
CA GLU A 69 5.36 21.64 7.77
C GLU A 69 3.89 21.36 8.16
N GLY A 70 3.52 20.07 8.24
CA GLY A 70 2.16 19.65 8.58
C GLY A 70 1.19 19.59 7.40
N ALA A 71 1.63 19.89 6.18
CA ALA A 71 0.81 19.76 4.98
C ALA A 71 0.50 18.28 4.64
N ILE A 72 -0.70 18.05 4.09
CA ILE A 72 -1.09 16.74 3.57
C ILE A 72 -0.54 16.62 2.15
N VAL A 73 0.19 15.55 1.86
CA VAL A 73 0.80 15.28 0.56
C VAL A 73 0.34 13.95 0.01
N GLU A 74 0.22 13.87 -1.31
CA GLU A 74 -0.08 12.63 -2.02
C GLU A 74 1.21 11.91 -2.43
N ALA A 75 1.09 10.63 -2.79
CA ALA A 75 2.21 9.90 -3.36
C ALA A 75 2.69 10.57 -4.66
N GLU A 76 4.00 10.51 -4.92
CA GLU A 76 4.65 11.10 -6.11
C GLU A 76 4.65 12.64 -6.17
N ALA A 77 4.11 13.33 -5.16
CA ALA A 77 4.22 14.78 -5.05
C ALA A 77 5.68 15.23 -4.89
N VAL A 78 6.08 16.25 -5.63
CA VAL A 78 7.41 16.86 -5.51
C VAL A 78 7.46 17.69 -4.23
N LEU A 79 8.25 17.25 -3.26
CA LEU A 79 8.37 17.91 -1.95
C LEU A 79 9.52 18.93 -1.91
N LEU A 80 10.61 18.62 -2.61
CA LEU A 80 11.82 19.43 -2.69
C LEU A 80 12.52 19.20 -4.03
N GLU A 81 13.26 20.19 -4.48
CA GLU A 81 14.13 20.11 -5.66
C GLU A 81 15.59 20.23 -5.24
N LEU A 82 16.43 19.45 -5.90
CA LEU A 82 17.88 19.52 -5.74
C LEU A 82 18.49 20.19 -6.95
N ASP A 83 19.57 20.96 -6.75
CA ASP A 83 20.34 21.58 -7.83
C ASP A 83 20.80 20.50 -8.82
N ALA A 84 20.23 20.55 -10.02
CA ALA A 84 20.46 19.57 -11.07
C ALA A 84 21.67 19.92 -11.95
N LYS A 85 22.33 21.07 -11.76
CA LYS A 85 23.23 21.64 -12.77
C LYS A 85 24.38 20.72 -13.15
N LEU A 86 25.01 20.08 -12.16
CA LEU A 86 26.09 19.15 -12.40
C LEU A 86 25.60 17.87 -13.10
N VAL A 87 24.44 17.37 -12.69
CA VAL A 87 23.82 16.16 -13.25
C VAL A 87 23.41 16.40 -14.71
N GLU A 88 22.84 17.56 -15.03
CA GLU A 88 22.51 17.95 -16.41
C GLU A 88 23.75 18.00 -17.31
N LEU A 89 24.86 18.57 -16.82
CA LEU A 89 26.11 18.61 -17.57
C LEU A 89 26.69 17.20 -17.78
N GLN A 90 26.62 16.35 -16.75
CA GLN A 90 27.02 14.95 -16.86
C GLN A 90 26.16 14.21 -17.89
N LEU A 91 24.83 14.39 -17.84
CA LEU A 91 23.89 13.81 -18.80
C LEU A 91 24.23 14.26 -20.24
N LYS A 92 24.43 15.55 -20.45
CA LYS A 92 24.81 16.11 -21.76
C LYS A 92 26.13 15.52 -22.27
N ASN A 93 27.12 15.37 -21.39
CA ASN A 93 28.40 14.76 -21.74
C ASN A 93 28.24 13.28 -22.11
N MET A 94 27.43 12.51 -21.37
CA MET A 94 27.18 11.10 -21.68
C MET A 94 26.40 10.94 -22.98
N GLN A 95 25.40 11.78 -23.23
CA GLN A 95 24.66 11.79 -24.50
C GLN A 95 25.58 12.11 -25.70
N ALA A 96 26.51 13.05 -25.54
CA ALA A 96 27.50 13.36 -26.58
C ALA A 96 28.42 12.17 -26.87
N LYS A 97 28.92 11.49 -25.82
CA LYS A 97 29.73 10.27 -25.96
C LYS A 97 28.94 9.15 -26.65
N TYR A 98 27.70 8.90 -26.22
CA TYR A 98 26.82 7.93 -26.85
C TYR A 98 26.63 8.22 -28.34
N LYS A 99 26.38 9.48 -28.71
CA LYS A 99 26.24 9.89 -30.11
C LYS A 99 27.53 9.67 -30.91
N GLN A 100 28.68 9.98 -30.33
CA GLN A 100 29.98 9.75 -30.96
C GLN A 100 30.22 8.26 -31.25
N GLU A 101 30.03 7.40 -30.25
CA GLU A 101 30.21 5.95 -30.42
C GLU A 101 29.20 5.36 -31.41
N LYS A 102 27.97 5.88 -31.43
CA LYS A 102 26.96 5.47 -32.39
C LYS A 102 27.36 5.81 -33.83
N ILE A 103 27.91 6.99 -34.06
CA ILE A 103 28.43 7.39 -35.37
C ILE A 103 29.62 6.49 -35.76
N ALA A 104 30.52 6.19 -34.83
CA ALA A 104 31.65 5.30 -35.09
C ALA A 104 31.21 3.87 -35.46
N MET A 105 30.20 3.33 -34.78
CA MET A 105 29.58 2.04 -35.14
C MET A 105 29.00 2.09 -36.54
N GLN A 106 28.18 3.11 -36.86
CA GLN A 106 27.56 3.24 -38.18
C GLN A 106 28.59 3.33 -39.30
N ASP A 107 29.71 4.03 -39.06
CA ASP A 107 30.79 4.09 -40.04
C ASP A 107 31.49 2.74 -40.21
N ALA A 108 31.74 2.01 -39.11
CA ALA A 108 32.28 0.66 -39.18
C ALA A 108 31.36 -0.31 -39.95
N GLU A 109 30.05 -0.23 -39.73
CA GLU A 109 29.05 -1.01 -40.46
C GLU A 109 29.06 -0.71 -41.96
N ARG A 110 29.08 0.58 -42.33
CA ARG A 110 29.18 1.01 -43.72
C ARG A 110 30.44 0.45 -44.39
N ARG A 111 31.60 0.54 -43.74
CA ARG A 111 32.86 -0.01 -44.28
C ARG A 111 32.81 -1.54 -44.42
N ARG A 112 32.21 -2.25 -43.46
CA ARG A 112 31.98 -3.70 -43.55
C ARG A 112 31.10 -4.03 -44.76
N ASP A 113 30.02 -3.29 -44.98
CA ASP A 113 29.09 -3.51 -46.10
C ASP A 113 29.74 -3.26 -47.47
N GLU A 114 30.55 -2.20 -47.57
CA GLU A 114 31.38 -1.91 -48.75
C GLU A 114 32.38 -3.05 -49.00
N ALA A 115 33.10 -3.49 -47.96
CA ALA A 115 34.03 -4.61 -48.05
C ALA A 115 33.36 -5.93 -48.43
N LYS A 116 32.14 -6.19 -47.96
CA LYS A 116 31.35 -7.37 -48.33
C LYS A 116 30.99 -7.37 -49.81
N THR A 117 30.61 -6.21 -50.35
CA THR A 117 30.38 -6.01 -51.78
C THR A 117 31.64 -6.28 -52.61
N LEU A 118 32.79 -5.74 -52.18
CA LEU A 118 34.08 -5.94 -52.86
C LEU A 118 34.59 -7.39 -52.76
N PHE A 119 34.32 -8.07 -51.65
CA PHE A 119 34.61 -9.49 -51.48
C PHE A 119 33.82 -10.35 -52.47
N ALA A 120 32.53 -10.04 -52.70
CA ALA A 120 31.71 -10.71 -53.70
C ALA A 120 32.26 -10.53 -55.13
N GLN A 121 32.89 -9.38 -55.40
CA GLN A 121 33.60 -9.08 -56.65
C GLN A 121 35.04 -9.67 -56.69
N LYS A 122 35.41 -10.54 -55.73
CA LYS A 122 36.74 -11.15 -55.60
C LYS A 122 37.90 -10.15 -55.49
N SER A 123 37.62 -8.91 -55.08
CA SER A 123 38.59 -7.82 -55.00
C SER A 123 39.01 -7.49 -53.55
N PHE A 124 38.60 -8.30 -52.58
CA PHE A 124 38.89 -8.11 -51.16
C PHE A 124 39.21 -9.45 -50.47
N SER A 125 40.08 -9.44 -49.44
CA SER A 125 40.47 -10.64 -48.70
C SER A 125 39.44 -11.05 -47.64
N LYS A 126 39.27 -12.37 -47.44
CA LYS A 126 38.39 -12.91 -46.39
C LYS A 126 38.85 -12.51 -44.99
N SER A 127 40.16 -12.50 -44.73
CA SER A 127 40.71 -12.12 -43.42
C SER A 127 40.43 -10.65 -43.12
N SER A 128 40.58 -9.77 -44.11
CA SER A 128 40.26 -8.35 -43.97
C SER A 128 38.77 -8.10 -43.72
N LEU A 129 37.87 -8.90 -44.32
CA LEU A 129 36.43 -8.79 -44.06
C LEU A 129 36.11 -9.18 -42.62
N HIS A 130 36.70 -10.27 -42.13
CA HIS A 130 36.51 -10.72 -40.76
C HIS A 130 37.01 -9.70 -39.71
N LEU A 131 38.09 -8.98 -40.02
CA LEU A 131 38.57 -7.88 -39.17
C LEU A 131 37.52 -6.77 -39.05
N LEU A 132 36.87 -6.38 -40.16
CA LEU A 132 35.81 -5.37 -40.14
C LEU A 132 34.54 -5.87 -39.43
N GLU A 133 34.20 -7.14 -39.58
CA GLU A 133 33.09 -7.75 -38.82
C GLU A 133 33.37 -7.74 -37.31
N SER A 134 34.60 -8.03 -36.91
CA SER A 134 35.04 -7.96 -35.52
C SER A 134 35.02 -6.53 -34.98
N GLU A 135 35.43 -5.55 -35.79
CA GLU A 135 35.38 -4.13 -35.43
C GLU A 135 33.94 -3.67 -35.18
N VAL A 136 32.98 -4.05 -36.05
CA VAL A 136 31.56 -3.74 -35.84
C VAL A 136 31.06 -4.35 -34.53
N ALA A 137 31.39 -5.61 -34.26
CA ALA A 137 31.00 -6.28 -33.03
C ALA A 137 31.58 -5.59 -31.77
N GLU A 138 32.84 -5.14 -31.83
CA GLU A 138 33.47 -4.35 -30.76
C GLU A 138 32.73 -3.03 -30.52
N LYS A 139 32.46 -2.25 -31.58
CA LYS A 139 31.74 -0.97 -31.46
C LYS A 139 30.30 -1.15 -30.97
N GLN A 140 29.63 -2.23 -31.39
CA GLN A 140 28.30 -2.56 -30.91
C GLN A 140 28.32 -2.95 -29.42
N ALA A 141 29.34 -3.69 -28.97
CA ALA A 141 29.50 -4.03 -27.56
C ALA A 141 29.72 -2.79 -26.68
N VAL A 142 30.49 -1.80 -27.16
CA VAL A 142 30.68 -0.53 -26.45
C VAL A 142 29.36 0.20 -26.23
N LEU A 143 28.45 0.19 -27.22
CA LEU A 143 27.13 0.82 -27.08
C LEU A 143 26.17 0.08 -26.14
N GLN A 144 26.37 -1.21 -25.91
CA GLN A 144 25.55 -2.00 -24.98
C GLN A 144 26.02 -1.87 -23.52
N GLN A 145 27.26 -1.41 -23.31
CA GLN A 145 27.81 -1.15 -21.97
C GLN A 145 27.45 0.25 -21.44
N ALA A 146 26.99 1.15 -22.31
CA ALA A 146 26.59 2.52 -21.99
C ALA A 146 25.10 2.62 -21.63
#